data_AF-A0A6C0BYL1-F1
#
_entry.id   AF-A0A6C0BYL1-F1
#
_cell.length_a   1.000
_cell.length_b   1.000
_cell.length_c   1.000
_cell.angle_alpha   90.00
_cell.angle_beta   90.00
_cell.angle_gamma   90.00
#
_symmetry.space_group_name_H-M   'P 1'
#
loop_
_entity.id
_entity.type
_entity.pdbx_description
1 polymer ?
#
loop_
_entity_poly.entity_id
_entity_poly.type
_entity_poly.pdbx_seq_one_letter_code
_entity_poly.pdbx_strand_id
1 'polypeptide(L)'
;MESKEKVIPILTSLALFSIITVIFSSIKYYVSESMYPPDKSTSLTLTVLYVVLAVVLQLSINLINTKRLCSARPLGALVHTFLPNAFIFIVVLLIIRNKPGWLRPFSNTIGYGIIALFNDLKWLSDLATKDKDKTLIKKDNSLFLNELTPSNFTPLVKEMHKNDLITFSEKQVESISSLEKSSGGPVTNSESSYKPMIGGSNRNRKKKIQKGGAKELSESTTDAIAADVKQNKSQKEEVLPNELIENKLLQKLWSLVSLKSIISECTWFLLSGILVLAYSYNGILNLSCSYTSEQQKERNKKREEKIAENESKKPKSSTV
;
A
#
# COMPACT_ATOMS: atom_id res chain seq x y z
N MET A 1 -18.99 22.85 38.89
CA MET A 1 -17.98 22.01 38.20
C MET A 1 -18.44 21.80 36.77
N GLU A 2 -17.71 22.35 35.79
CA GLU A 2 -18.01 22.17 34.36
C GLU A 2 -17.77 20.69 34.02
N SER A 3 -18.82 19.96 33.60
CA SER A 3 -18.67 18.58 33.13
C SER A 3 -17.79 18.61 31.89
N LYS A 4 -16.51 18.25 32.03
CA LYS A 4 -15.65 18.02 30.87
C LYS A 4 -16.31 16.93 30.03
N GLU A 5 -16.78 17.29 28.84
CA GLU A 5 -17.33 16.34 27.89
C GLU A 5 -16.22 15.33 27.55
N LYS A 6 -16.52 14.02 27.64
CA LYS A 6 -15.49 12.99 27.44
C LYS A 6 -14.90 13.10 26.03
N VAL A 7 -13.58 13.20 25.95
CA VAL A 7 -12.84 13.17 24.69
C VAL A 7 -13.07 11.84 23.96
N ILE A 8 -12.93 11.84 22.64
CA ILE A 8 -12.89 10.60 21.88
C ILE A 8 -11.64 9.83 22.33
N PRO A 9 -11.79 8.59 22.84
CA PRO A 9 -10.65 7.83 23.32
C PRO A 9 -9.73 7.45 22.16
N ILE A 10 -8.43 7.33 22.46
CA ILE A 10 -7.42 6.96 21.47
C ILE A 10 -7.75 5.66 20.75
N LEU A 11 -8.36 4.69 21.44
CA LEU A 11 -8.74 3.40 20.87
C LEU A 11 -9.76 3.53 19.74
N THR A 12 -10.73 4.45 19.85
CA THR A 12 -11.68 4.72 18.75
C THR A 12 -10.96 5.28 17.53
N SER A 13 -10.00 6.18 17.74
CA SER A 13 -9.20 6.77 16.66
C SER A 13 -8.33 5.71 15.98
N LEU A 14 -7.70 4.84 16.77
CA LEU A 14 -6.92 3.70 16.29
C LEU A 14 -7.76 2.71 15.48
N ALA A 15 -8.98 2.40 15.95
CA ALA A 15 -9.89 1.50 15.24
C ALA A 15 -10.28 2.08 13.87
N LEU A 16 -10.70 3.36 13.82
CA LEU A 16 -11.06 4.03 12.56
C LEU A 16 -9.86 4.09 11.60
N PHE A 17 -8.67 4.44 12.10
CA PHE A 17 -7.44 4.46 11.30
C PHE A 17 -7.03 3.07 10.79
N SER A 18 -7.23 2.02 11.59
CA SER A 18 -6.93 0.65 11.16
C SER A 18 -7.88 0.19 10.06
N ILE A 19 -9.17 0.48 10.18
CA ILE A 19 -10.20 0.13 9.18
C ILE A 19 -9.88 0.77 7.82
N ILE A 20 -9.64 2.09 7.79
CA ILE A 20 -9.28 2.77 6.54
C ILE A 20 -7.99 2.23 5.92
N THR A 21 -7.00 1.87 6.74
CA THR A 21 -5.71 1.32 6.27
C THR A 21 -5.89 -0.06 5.65
N VAL A 22 -6.74 -0.91 6.24
CA VAL A 22 -7.09 -2.22 5.67
C VAL A 22 -7.85 -2.04 4.36
N ILE A 23 -8.85 -1.16 4.30
CA ILE A 23 -9.62 -0.87 3.07
C ILE A 23 -8.68 -0.40 1.95
N PHE A 24 -7.79 0.55 2.25
CA PHE A 24 -6.77 1.01 1.30
C PHE A 24 -5.90 -0.15 0.80
N SER A 25 -5.43 -1.00 1.71
CA SER A 25 -4.56 -2.14 1.37
C SER A 25 -5.28 -3.15 0.48
N SER A 26 -6.56 -3.41 0.75
CA SER A 26 -7.41 -4.27 -0.10
C SER A 26 -7.59 -3.68 -1.50
N ILE A 27 -7.96 -2.40 -1.60
CA ILE A 27 -8.09 -1.72 -2.90
C ILE A 27 -6.78 -1.78 -3.68
N LYS A 28 -5.66 -1.48 -3.01
CA LYS A 28 -4.32 -1.51 -3.62
C LYS A 28 -3.95 -2.92 -4.09
N TYR A 29 -4.32 -3.95 -3.34
CA TYR A 29 -4.13 -5.35 -3.74
C TYR A 29 -4.89 -5.68 -5.01
N TYR A 30 -6.20 -5.41 -5.07
CA TYR A 30 -7.01 -5.69 -6.27
C TYR A 30 -6.50 -4.96 -7.52
N VAL A 31 -6.08 -3.70 -7.37
CA VAL A 31 -5.47 -2.95 -8.48
C VAL A 31 -4.13 -3.55 -8.91
N SER A 32 -3.28 -3.95 -7.96
CA SER A 32 -1.97 -4.56 -8.25
C SER A 32 -2.06 -5.97 -8.82
N GLU A 33 -3.11 -6.71 -8.48
CA GLU A 33 -3.41 -8.04 -9.02
C GLU A 33 -3.90 -7.93 -10.47
N SER A 34 -4.80 -6.98 -10.75
CA SER A 34 -5.35 -6.75 -12.09
C SER A 34 -4.34 -6.13 -13.07
N MET A 35 -3.21 -5.59 -12.59
CA MET A 35 -2.28 -4.82 -13.41
C MET A 35 -0.85 -5.36 -13.23
N TYR A 36 -0.47 -6.32 -14.09
CA TYR A 36 0.92 -6.72 -14.30
C TYR A 36 1.41 -6.20 -15.66
N PRO A 37 2.59 -5.56 -15.76
CA PRO A 37 3.47 -5.14 -14.65
C PRO A 37 2.84 -4.01 -13.81
N PRO A 38 3.29 -3.83 -12.55
CA PRO A 38 2.69 -2.85 -11.64
C PRO A 38 3.01 -1.41 -12.08
N ASP A 39 1.98 -0.64 -12.42
CA ASP A 39 2.16 0.79 -12.69
C ASP A 39 2.53 1.55 -11.40
N LYS A 40 3.74 2.11 -11.40
CA LYS A 40 4.28 2.89 -10.29
C LYS A 40 3.47 4.15 -10.01
N SER A 41 2.89 4.76 -11.04
CA SER A 41 2.15 6.03 -10.94
C SER A 41 0.81 5.84 -10.22
N THR A 42 0.02 4.85 -10.65
CA THR A 42 -1.25 4.50 -10.01
C THR A 42 -1.06 4.12 -8.54
N SER A 43 -0.04 3.31 -8.25
CA SER A 43 0.31 2.93 -6.87
C SER A 43 0.65 4.13 -5.99
N LEU A 44 1.41 5.10 -6.51
CA LEU A 44 1.73 6.33 -5.80
C LEU A 44 0.48 7.19 -5.55
N THR A 45 -0.36 7.33 -6.57
CA THR A 45 -1.59 8.14 -6.50
C THR A 45 -2.53 7.63 -5.42
N LEU A 46 -2.75 6.31 -5.36
CA LEU A 46 -3.55 5.67 -4.32
C LEU A 46 -2.97 5.92 -2.91
N THR A 47 -1.65 5.79 -2.75
CA THR A 47 -1.00 6.03 -1.45
C THR A 47 -1.17 7.49 -1.01
N VAL A 48 -1.00 8.47 -1.90
CA VAL A 48 -1.18 9.90 -1.58
C VAL A 48 -2.63 10.19 -1.18
N LEU A 49 -3.60 9.66 -1.93
CA LEU A 49 -5.02 9.82 -1.63
C LEU A 49 -5.36 9.26 -0.23
N TYR A 50 -4.84 8.08 0.11
CA TYR A 50 -4.99 7.48 1.44
C TYR A 50 -4.42 8.38 2.54
N VAL A 51 -3.20 8.91 2.37
CA VAL A 51 -2.58 9.80 3.37
C VAL A 51 -3.42 11.05 3.60
N VAL A 52 -3.93 11.67 2.52
CA VAL A 52 -4.82 12.84 2.65
C VAL A 52 -6.07 12.48 3.44
N LEU A 53 -6.72 11.36 3.12
CA LEU A 53 -7.93 10.91 3.82
C LEU A 53 -7.66 10.62 5.31
N ALA A 54 -6.53 9.97 5.62
CA ALA A 54 -6.11 9.70 6.99
C ALA A 54 -5.86 11.00 7.78
N VAL A 55 -5.18 11.98 7.18
CA VAL A 55 -4.93 13.29 7.81
C VAL A 55 -6.23 14.06 8.05
N VAL A 56 -7.17 14.04 7.10
CA VAL A 56 -8.50 14.68 7.26
C VAL A 56 -9.29 14.04 8.40
N LEU A 57 -9.29 12.70 8.48
CA LEU A 57 -9.92 11.97 9.58
C LEU A 57 -9.31 12.37 10.94
N GLN A 58 -7.98 12.39 11.03
CA GLN A 58 -7.28 12.78 12.26
C GLN A 58 -7.54 14.25 12.63
N LEU A 59 -7.56 15.16 11.65
CA LEU A 59 -7.92 16.56 11.88
C LEU A 59 -9.33 16.69 12.44
N SER A 60 -10.28 15.96 11.88
CA SER A 60 -11.68 15.96 12.34
C SER A 60 -11.78 15.53 13.81
N ILE A 61 -11.11 14.44 14.18
CA ILE A 61 -11.07 13.95 15.57
C ILE A 61 -10.39 14.97 16.50
N ASN A 62 -9.26 15.54 16.09
CA ASN A 62 -8.53 16.52 16.90
C ASN A 62 -9.30 17.83 17.09
N LEU A 63 -10.05 18.28 16.09
CA LEU A 63 -10.96 19.43 16.22
C LEU A 63 -12.08 19.16 17.22
N ILE A 64 -12.68 17.96 17.17
CA ILE A 64 -13.71 17.54 18.13
C ILE A 64 -13.13 17.51 19.55
N ASN A 65 -11.98 16.85 19.75
CA ASN A 65 -11.33 16.76 21.05
C ASN A 65 -10.96 18.15 21.58
N THR A 66 -10.34 18.99 20.76
CA THR A 66 -9.99 20.36 21.17
C THR A 66 -11.22 21.19 21.54
N LYS A 67 -12.34 21.02 20.81
CA LYS A 67 -13.60 21.70 21.14
C LYS A 67 -14.15 21.27 22.49
N ARG A 68 -14.09 19.96 22.80
CA ARG A 68 -14.51 19.40 24.10
C ARG A 68 -13.62 19.84 25.26
N LEU A 69 -12.30 20.02 25.05
CA LEU A 69 -11.38 20.50 26.10
C LEU A 69 -11.42 22.02 26.30
N CYS A 70 -11.18 22.80 25.26
CA CYS A 70 -10.84 24.23 25.38
C CYS A 70 -11.83 25.18 24.69
N SER A 71 -13.05 24.73 24.32
CA SER A 71 -14.05 25.57 23.65
C SER A 71 -13.49 26.21 22.36
N ALA A 72 -13.33 25.38 21.33
CA ALA A 72 -12.92 25.70 19.95
C ALA A 72 -11.59 26.45 19.78
N ARG A 73 -10.49 25.70 19.56
CA ARG A 73 -9.20 26.22 19.11
C ARG A 73 -8.69 25.50 17.87
N PRO A 74 -8.94 26.05 16.67
CA PRO A 74 -8.51 25.38 15.44
C PRO A 74 -6.99 25.24 15.37
N LEU A 75 -6.22 26.23 15.83
CA LEU A 75 -4.75 26.21 15.70
C LEU A 75 -4.09 25.05 16.45
N GLY A 76 -4.54 24.75 17.68
CA GLY A 76 -4.00 23.63 18.46
C GLY A 76 -4.26 22.29 17.77
N ALA A 77 -5.47 22.09 17.25
CA ALA A 77 -5.80 20.90 16.47
C ALA A 77 -4.95 20.78 15.20
N LEU A 78 -4.77 21.88 14.46
CA LEU A 78 -3.99 21.90 13.23
C LEU A 78 -2.52 21.53 13.46
N VAL A 79 -1.86 22.15 14.45
CA VAL A 79 -0.44 21.88 14.74
C VAL A 79 -0.26 20.43 15.18
N HIS A 80 -1.10 19.93 16.10
CA HIS A 80 -0.99 18.56 16.57
C HIS A 80 -1.44 17.50 15.55
N THR A 81 -2.20 17.87 14.51
CA THR A 81 -2.43 16.98 13.37
C THR A 81 -1.28 17.07 12.37
N PHE A 82 -1.06 18.23 11.75
CA PHE A 82 -0.22 18.31 10.55
C PHE A 82 1.26 18.10 10.83
N LEU A 83 1.78 18.61 11.95
CA LEU A 83 3.20 18.50 12.25
C LEU A 83 3.68 17.05 12.38
N PRO A 84 3.07 16.19 13.23
CA PRO A 84 3.50 14.79 13.31
C PRO A 84 3.18 14.01 12.04
N ASN A 85 2.06 14.29 11.36
CA ASN A 85 1.73 13.62 10.10
C ASN A 85 2.76 13.93 9.01
N ALA A 86 3.09 15.22 8.82
CA ALA A 86 4.08 15.62 7.84
C ALA A 86 5.44 15.01 8.16
N PHE A 87 5.91 15.11 9.40
CA PHE A 87 7.23 14.59 9.75
C PHE A 87 7.30 13.06 9.62
N ILE A 88 6.35 12.33 10.20
CA ILE A 88 6.41 10.86 10.25
C ILE A 88 6.05 10.24 8.90
N PHE A 89 4.93 10.62 8.27
CA PHE A 89 4.54 9.99 7.01
C PHE A 89 5.48 10.34 5.87
N ILE A 90 5.99 11.57 5.76
CA ILE A 90 6.95 11.90 4.70
C ILE A 90 8.22 11.08 4.88
N VAL A 91 8.77 11.01 6.10
CA VAL A 91 9.98 10.21 6.37
C VAL A 91 9.76 8.73 6.05
N VAL A 92 8.66 8.14 6.54
CA VAL A 92 8.34 6.73 6.27
C VAL A 92 8.16 6.46 4.78
N LEU A 93 7.41 7.31 4.07
CA LEU A 93 7.21 7.19 2.63
C LEU A 93 8.54 7.28 1.86
N LEU A 94 9.42 8.22 2.21
CA LEU A 94 10.74 8.34 1.59
C LEU A 94 11.59 7.09 1.81
N ILE A 95 11.58 6.51 3.02
CA ILE A 95 12.35 5.30 3.34
C ILE A 95 11.85 4.12 2.50
N ILE A 96 10.54 3.82 2.54
CA ILE A 96 9.98 2.64 1.85
C ILE A 96 10.03 2.77 0.32
N ARG A 97 9.98 4.00 -0.22
CA ARG A 97 10.07 4.25 -1.68
C ARG A 97 11.50 4.12 -2.19
N ASN A 98 12.47 4.71 -1.50
CA ASN A 98 13.85 4.74 -1.96
C ASN A 98 14.58 3.43 -1.68
N LYS A 99 14.16 2.68 -0.64
CA LYS A 99 14.82 1.45 -0.21
C LYS A 99 13.77 0.36 0.02
N PRO A 100 13.40 -0.41 -1.02
CA PRO A 100 12.42 -1.50 -0.89
C PRO A 100 12.88 -2.60 0.10
N GLY A 101 14.17 -2.65 0.43
CA GLY A 101 14.71 -3.50 1.49
C GLY A 101 14.03 -3.33 2.85
N TRP A 102 13.49 -2.14 3.18
CA TRP A 102 12.77 -1.91 4.45
C TRP A 102 11.42 -2.60 4.52
N LEU A 103 10.86 -3.00 3.37
CA LEU A 103 9.66 -3.82 3.33
C LEU A 103 9.95 -5.30 3.57
N ARG A 104 11.19 -5.76 3.40
CA ARG A 104 11.57 -7.18 3.52
C ARG A 104 11.26 -7.80 4.90
N PRO A 105 11.61 -7.20 6.06
CA PRO A 105 11.38 -7.86 7.35
C PRO A 105 9.90 -8.18 7.57
N PHE A 106 9.00 -7.21 7.36
CA PHE A 106 7.58 -7.46 7.53
C PHE A 106 6.98 -8.31 6.39
N SER A 107 7.51 -8.21 5.17
CA SER A 107 7.05 -9.05 4.06
C SER A 107 7.35 -10.53 4.31
N ASN A 108 8.56 -10.82 4.78
CA ASN A 108 9.06 -12.19 4.97
C ASN A 108 8.55 -12.81 6.28
N THR A 109 8.24 -12.00 7.29
CA THR A 109 7.68 -12.48 8.55
C THR A 109 6.16 -12.42 8.56
N ILE A 110 5.58 -11.21 8.54
CA ILE A 110 4.12 -11.02 8.67
C ILE A 110 3.41 -11.37 7.37
N GLY A 111 3.92 -10.89 6.23
CA GLY A 111 3.34 -11.15 4.91
C GLY A 111 3.32 -12.64 4.57
N TYR A 112 4.46 -13.32 4.71
CA TYR A 112 4.52 -14.77 4.55
C TYR A 112 3.61 -15.50 5.55
N GLY A 113 3.60 -15.08 6.82
CA GLY A 113 2.73 -15.68 7.84
C GLY A 113 1.25 -15.64 7.44
N ILE A 114 0.75 -14.49 6.97
CA ILE A 114 -0.63 -14.35 6.49
C ILE A 114 -0.86 -15.22 5.24
N ILE A 115 0.05 -15.22 4.28
CA ILE A 115 -0.06 -16.07 3.09
C ILE A 115 -0.16 -17.55 3.47
N ALA A 116 0.72 -18.03 4.35
CA ALA A 116 0.75 -19.41 4.80
C ALA A 116 -0.50 -19.80 5.61
N LEU A 117 -1.16 -18.84 6.27
CA LEU A 117 -2.41 -19.08 7.01
C LEU A 117 -3.62 -19.19 6.09
N PHE A 118 -3.67 -18.42 4.99
CA PHE A 118 -4.87 -18.29 4.16
C PHE A 118 -4.76 -18.94 2.77
N ASN A 119 -3.58 -19.42 2.36
CA ASN A 119 -3.37 -20.04 1.05
C ASN A 119 -2.69 -21.41 1.17
N ASP A 120 -3.06 -22.34 0.28
CA ASP A 120 -2.28 -23.57 0.09
C ASP A 120 -1.01 -23.26 -0.73
N LEU A 121 0.16 -23.58 -0.18
CA LEU A 121 1.46 -23.34 -0.78
C LEU A 121 2.07 -24.60 -1.41
N LYS A 122 1.40 -25.76 -1.34
CA LYS A 122 1.92 -27.02 -1.91
C LYS A 122 2.24 -26.93 -3.41
N TRP A 123 1.42 -26.18 -4.14
CA TRP A 123 1.58 -25.97 -5.58
C TRP A 123 2.88 -25.25 -5.96
N LEU A 124 3.55 -24.56 -5.03
CA LEU A 124 4.85 -23.93 -5.32
C LEU A 124 5.89 -24.97 -5.73
N SER A 125 5.82 -26.18 -5.18
CA SER A 125 6.73 -27.27 -5.57
C SER A 125 6.49 -27.75 -7.00
N ASP A 126 5.31 -27.52 -7.58
CA ASP A 126 5.00 -27.88 -8.97
C ASP A 126 5.63 -26.93 -9.98
N LEU A 127 6.13 -25.77 -9.53
CA LEU A 127 6.89 -24.84 -10.37
C LEU A 127 8.28 -25.38 -10.71
N ALA A 128 8.90 -26.20 -9.84
CA ALA A 128 10.24 -26.71 -10.09
C ALA A 128 10.25 -27.80 -11.16
N THR A 129 11.19 -27.69 -12.09
CA THR A 129 11.43 -28.68 -13.16
C THR A 129 12.10 -29.94 -12.64
N LYS A 130 13.14 -29.79 -11.81
CA LYS A 130 13.97 -30.90 -11.31
C LYS A 130 13.44 -31.42 -9.97
N ASP A 131 13.42 -32.73 -9.79
CA ASP A 131 12.90 -33.35 -8.55
C ASP A 131 13.70 -32.97 -7.29
N LYS A 132 15.00 -32.69 -7.43
CA LYS A 132 15.82 -32.13 -6.35
C LYS A 132 15.34 -30.74 -5.93
N ASP A 133 14.94 -29.90 -6.88
CA ASP A 133 14.46 -28.55 -6.61
C ASP A 133 13.01 -28.57 -6.10
N LYS A 134 12.17 -29.50 -6.58
CA LYS A 134 10.82 -29.76 -6.02
C LYS A 134 10.89 -30.15 -4.54
N THR A 135 11.82 -31.03 -4.18
CA THR A 135 11.99 -31.47 -2.78
C THR A 135 12.53 -30.35 -1.89
N LEU A 136 13.40 -29.49 -2.41
CA LEU A 136 13.88 -28.29 -1.72
C LEU A 136 12.75 -27.26 -1.50
N ILE A 137 11.98 -26.93 -2.55
CA ILE A 137 10.85 -25.99 -2.42
C ILE A 137 9.80 -26.56 -1.47
N LYS A 138 9.44 -27.85 -1.59
CA LYS A 138 8.48 -28.50 -0.70
C LYS A 138 8.91 -28.49 0.76
N LYS A 139 10.21 -28.51 1.02
CA LYS A 139 10.78 -28.43 2.36
C LYS A 139 10.75 -27.00 2.89
N ASP A 140 11.10 -26.02 2.05
CA ASP A 140 11.34 -24.63 2.46
C ASP A 140 10.61 -23.61 1.55
N ASN A 141 9.28 -23.70 1.48
CA ASN A 141 8.42 -22.75 0.75
C ASN A 141 8.67 -21.29 1.16
N SER A 142 9.01 -21.06 2.43
CA SER A 142 9.33 -19.74 2.97
C SER A 142 10.59 -19.16 2.34
N LEU A 143 11.65 -19.97 2.16
CA LEU A 143 12.89 -19.53 1.56
C LEU A 143 12.66 -19.09 0.12
N PHE A 144 11.94 -19.90 -0.66
CA PHE A 144 11.61 -19.58 -2.04
C PHE A 144 10.82 -18.27 -2.18
N LEU A 145 9.73 -18.12 -1.41
CA LEU A 145 8.88 -16.93 -1.54
C LEU A 145 9.53 -15.67 -0.96
N ASN A 146 10.44 -15.79 0.01
CA ASN A 146 11.12 -14.66 0.64
C ASN A 146 12.19 -14.02 -0.24
N GLU A 147 12.78 -14.77 -1.17
CA GLU A 147 13.70 -14.23 -2.18
C GLU A 147 12.99 -13.40 -3.25
N LEU A 148 11.70 -13.68 -3.48
CA LEU A 148 10.87 -12.95 -4.44
C LEU A 148 10.33 -11.65 -3.86
N THR A 149 10.44 -10.57 -4.62
CA THR A 149 9.90 -9.24 -4.32
C THR A 149 9.33 -8.62 -5.59
N PRO A 150 8.37 -7.69 -5.53
CA PRO A 150 7.85 -7.03 -6.73
C PRO A 150 8.94 -6.36 -7.59
N SER A 151 10.04 -5.90 -6.96
CA SER A 151 11.15 -5.25 -7.65
C SER A 151 12.12 -6.19 -8.37
N ASN A 152 12.29 -7.42 -7.91
CA ASN A 152 13.21 -8.40 -8.53
C ASN A 152 12.48 -9.54 -9.23
N PHE A 153 11.14 -9.57 -9.19
CA PHE A 153 10.32 -10.66 -9.72
C PHE A 153 10.63 -10.94 -11.19
N THR A 154 10.50 -9.94 -12.05
CA THR A 154 10.67 -10.10 -13.50
C THR A 154 12.07 -10.57 -13.90
N PRO A 155 13.18 -9.94 -13.46
CA PRO A 155 14.51 -10.43 -13.80
C PRO A 155 14.81 -11.82 -13.21
N LEU A 156 14.36 -12.10 -11.98
CA LEU A 156 14.63 -13.38 -11.33
C LEU A 156 13.84 -14.54 -11.98
N VAL A 157 12.56 -14.34 -12.28
CA VAL A 157 11.73 -15.32 -13.00
C VAL A 157 12.31 -15.60 -14.38
N LYS A 158 12.77 -14.57 -15.10
CA LYS A 158 13.39 -14.72 -16.41
C LYS A 158 14.68 -15.56 -16.34
N GLU A 159 15.51 -15.34 -15.33
CA GLU A 159 16.72 -16.12 -15.11
C GLU A 159 16.41 -17.57 -14.73
N MET A 160 15.44 -17.79 -13.83
CA MET A 160 15.00 -19.12 -13.45
C MET A 160 14.40 -19.90 -14.64
N HIS A 161 13.64 -19.23 -15.51
CA HIS A 161 13.09 -19.85 -16.71
C HIS A 161 14.18 -20.19 -17.73
N LYS A 162 15.14 -19.28 -17.95
CA LYS A 162 16.27 -19.52 -18.87
C LYS A 162 17.17 -20.67 -18.43
N ASN A 163 17.31 -20.88 -17.12
CA ASN A 163 18.15 -21.93 -16.55
C ASN A 163 17.39 -23.26 -16.32
N ASP A 164 16.17 -23.39 -16.86
CA ASP A 164 15.29 -24.55 -16.69
C ASP A 164 15.09 -24.93 -15.21
N LEU A 165 14.99 -23.94 -14.31
CA LEU A 165 14.74 -24.16 -12.87
C LEU A 165 13.23 -24.17 -12.56
N ILE A 166 12.46 -23.40 -13.31
CA ILE A 166 11.00 -23.34 -13.19
C ILE A 166 10.34 -23.61 -14.53
N THR A 167 9.25 -24.38 -14.50
CA THR A 167 8.39 -24.63 -15.65
C THR A 167 6.99 -24.12 -15.36
N PHE A 168 6.47 -23.39 -16.33
CA PHE A 168 5.11 -22.90 -16.33
C PHE A 168 4.32 -23.73 -17.34
N SER A 169 4.23 -25.04 -17.12
CA SER A 169 3.58 -25.97 -18.04
C SER A 169 2.05 -25.94 -17.86
N GLU A 170 1.30 -25.81 -18.96
CA GLU A 170 -0.17 -25.86 -19.02
C GLU A 170 -0.79 -27.11 -18.35
N LYS A 171 -0.08 -28.25 -18.30
CA LYS A 171 -0.58 -29.51 -17.71
C LYS A 171 -0.92 -29.42 -16.22
N GLN A 172 -0.47 -28.37 -15.53
CA GLN A 172 -0.73 -28.12 -14.10
C GLN A 172 -1.98 -27.25 -13.85
N VAL A 173 -2.63 -26.74 -14.90
CA VAL A 173 -3.81 -25.87 -14.79
C VAL A 173 -5.09 -26.68 -14.48
N GLU A 174 -5.15 -27.94 -14.89
CA GLU A 174 -6.31 -28.82 -14.66
C GLU A 174 -6.50 -29.17 -13.18
N SER A 175 -5.41 -29.33 -12.40
CA SER A 175 -5.47 -29.64 -10.96
C SER A 175 -5.91 -28.45 -10.09
N ILE A 176 -5.80 -27.22 -10.61
CA ILE A 176 -6.21 -25.98 -9.91
C ILE A 176 -7.70 -25.70 -10.14
N SER A 177 -8.23 -26.03 -11.32
CA SER A 177 -9.65 -25.83 -11.68
C SER A 177 -10.63 -26.70 -10.87
N SER A 178 -10.16 -27.82 -10.32
CA SER A 178 -10.96 -28.75 -9.52
C SER A 178 -11.09 -28.33 -8.04
N LEU A 179 -10.26 -27.40 -7.56
CA LEU A 179 -10.33 -26.85 -6.21
C LEU A 179 -11.27 -25.64 -6.08
N GLU A 180 -11.44 -24.85 -7.16
CA GLU A 180 -12.35 -23.69 -7.17
C GLU A 180 -13.84 -24.09 -7.16
N LYS A 181 -14.18 -25.33 -7.54
CA LYS A 181 -15.58 -25.82 -7.59
C LYS A 181 -16.19 -26.17 -6.22
N SER A 182 -15.44 -26.10 -5.12
CA SER A 182 -15.98 -26.37 -3.77
C SER A 182 -16.56 -25.12 -3.07
N SER A 183 -16.47 -23.93 -3.66
CA SER A 183 -16.99 -22.69 -3.05
C SER A 183 -17.62 -21.77 -4.09
N GLY A 184 -18.89 -21.98 -4.42
CA GLY A 184 -19.71 -21.03 -5.18
C GLY A 184 -20.72 -21.69 -6.12
N GLY A 185 -22.00 -21.49 -5.83
CA GLY A 185 -23.13 -21.92 -6.67
C GLY A 185 -23.19 -21.21 -8.04
N PRO A 186 -24.16 -21.59 -8.89
CA PRO A 186 -24.05 -21.50 -10.34
C PRO A 186 -24.27 -20.09 -10.86
N VAL A 187 -23.40 -19.64 -11.78
CA VAL A 187 -23.67 -18.48 -12.63
C VAL A 187 -23.70 -18.94 -14.09
N THR A 188 -24.80 -18.57 -14.72
CA THR A 188 -25.29 -18.90 -16.05
C THR A 188 -24.39 -18.41 -17.19
N ASN A 189 -24.26 -19.24 -18.22
CA ASN A 189 -23.64 -18.90 -19.50
C ASN A 189 -24.33 -17.71 -20.17
N SER A 190 -23.54 -16.75 -20.66
CA SER A 190 -23.95 -15.92 -21.79
C SER A 190 -22.79 -15.84 -22.77
N GLU A 191 -22.98 -16.43 -23.95
CA GLU A 191 -22.12 -16.31 -25.11
C GLU A 191 -22.17 -14.86 -25.64
N SER A 192 -21.00 -14.29 -25.96
CA SER A 192 -20.93 -13.14 -26.86
C SER A 192 -19.74 -13.28 -27.80
N SER A 193 -20.06 -13.83 -28.96
CA SER A 193 -19.37 -13.79 -30.25
C SER A 193 -18.63 -12.47 -30.52
N TYR A 194 -17.32 -12.54 -30.82
CA TYR A 194 -16.64 -11.58 -31.70
C TYR A 194 -15.62 -12.30 -32.59
N LYS A 195 -15.86 -12.22 -33.91
CA LYS A 195 -14.99 -12.67 -35.00
C LYS A 195 -13.87 -11.63 -35.27
N PRO A 196 -12.62 -12.02 -35.52
CA PRO A 196 -11.65 -11.13 -36.15
C PRO A 196 -11.83 -11.11 -37.67
N MET A 197 -11.86 -9.92 -38.26
CA MET A 197 -11.83 -9.73 -39.71
C MET A 197 -10.41 -9.84 -40.24
N ILE A 198 -10.27 -10.70 -41.26
CA ILE A 198 -9.13 -10.79 -42.16
C ILE A 198 -9.18 -9.60 -43.13
N GLY A 199 -8.07 -8.88 -43.27
CA GLY A 199 -7.87 -7.85 -44.29
C GLY A 199 -6.38 -7.66 -44.52
N GLY A 200 -5.85 -8.31 -45.56
CA GLY A 200 -4.42 -8.35 -45.86
C GLY A 200 -3.86 -7.04 -46.41
N SER A 201 -2.53 -6.91 -46.39
CA SER A 201 -1.80 -6.30 -47.51
C SER A 201 -0.32 -6.64 -47.43
N ASN A 202 0.15 -7.19 -48.53
CA ASN A 202 1.51 -7.62 -48.78
C ASN A 202 2.30 -6.43 -49.35
N ARG A 203 3.45 -6.04 -48.80
CA ARG A 203 4.44 -5.24 -49.54
C ARG A 203 5.87 -5.36 -49.00
N ASN A 204 6.62 -6.19 -49.70
CA ASN A 204 8.08 -6.15 -49.77
C ASN A 204 8.59 -4.78 -50.21
N ARG A 205 9.63 -4.24 -49.54
CA ARG A 205 10.64 -3.42 -50.22
C ARG A 205 11.99 -3.46 -49.51
N LYS A 206 12.90 -4.26 -50.08
CA LYS A 206 14.36 -4.05 -49.97
C LYS A 206 14.72 -2.69 -50.58
N LYS A 207 15.62 -1.94 -49.95
CA LYS A 207 16.57 -1.07 -50.66
C LYS A 207 17.89 -0.99 -49.89
N LYS A 208 18.95 -1.26 -50.64
CA LYS A 208 20.39 -1.24 -50.36
C LYS A 208 20.93 0.09 -50.92
N ILE A 209 22.01 0.64 -50.34
CA ILE A 209 23.07 1.54 -50.91
C ILE A 209 23.86 2.10 -49.69
N GLN A 210 25.07 1.59 -49.39
CA GLN A 210 26.43 2.08 -49.76
C GLN A 210 26.82 3.41 -49.05
N LYS A 211 27.80 3.45 -48.12
CA LYS A 211 29.29 3.35 -48.18
C LYS A 211 30.02 4.65 -48.58
N GLY A 212 30.83 5.17 -47.64
CA GLY A 212 31.99 6.08 -47.71
C GLY A 212 32.36 6.42 -46.25
N GLY A 213 33.55 6.17 -45.66
CA GLY A 213 34.95 6.43 -46.04
C GLY A 213 35.29 7.88 -45.66
N ALA A 214 36.22 8.27 -44.77
CA ALA A 214 37.31 7.61 -44.05
C ALA A 214 37.85 8.50 -42.89
N LYS A 215 38.67 7.89 -42.02
CA LYS A 215 39.81 8.40 -41.23
C LYS A 215 39.64 9.12 -39.87
N GLU A 216 40.09 8.38 -38.85
CA GLU A 216 40.80 8.70 -37.59
C GLU A 216 41.14 10.17 -37.28
N LEU A 217 40.87 10.60 -36.03
CA LEU A 217 41.89 10.89 -35.00
C LEU A 217 41.22 11.48 -33.73
N SER A 218 41.37 10.78 -32.60
CA SER A 218 41.31 11.21 -31.18
C SER A 218 40.58 10.20 -30.30
N GLU A 219 41.28 9.09 -30.04
CA GLU A 219 41.19 8.35 -28.78
C GLU A 219 41.41 9.33 -27.62
N SER A 220 40.38 9.56 -26.80
CA SER A 220 40.50 9.99 -25.39
C SER A 220 39.13 10.16 -24.70
N THR A 221 38.01 10.08 -25.42
CA THR A 221 36.68 10.43 -24.83
C THR A 221 35.66 9.27 -24.84
N THR A 222 36.02 8.10 -25.37
CA THR A 222 35.06 6.98 -25.56
C THR A 222 34.93 6.05 -24.36
N ASP A 223 35.89 6.01 -23.44
CA ASP A 223 35.86 5.02 -22.34
C ASP A 223 35.06 5.49 -21.12
N ALA A 224 34.95 6.80 -20.90
CA ALA A 224 34.09 7.36 -19.85
C ALA A 224 32.59 7.32 -20.25
N ILE A 225 32.28 7.47 -21.54
CA ILE A 225 30.90 7.41 -22.05
C ILE A 225 30.41 5.95 -22.14
N ALA A 226 31.29 4.98 -22.40
CA ALA A 226 30.93 3.55 -22.41
C ALA A 226 30.56 3.01 -21.02
N ALA A 227 31.10 3.57 -19.95
CA ALA A 227 30.74 3.24 -18.57
C ALA A 227 29.37 3.82 -18.18
N ASP A 228 29.07 5.05 -18.59
CA ASP A 228 27.79 5.73 -18.34
C ASP A 228 26.63 5.16 -19.18
N VAL A 229 26.92 4.68 -20.40
CA VAL A 229 25.95 3.95 -21.23
C VAL A 229 25.67 2.54 -20.69
N LYS A 230 26.60 1.95 -19.89
CA LYS A 230 26.37 0.66 -19.22
C LYS A 230 25.46 0.78 -18.00
N GLN A 231 25.45 1.91 -17.29
CA GLN A 231 24.53 2.14 -16.16
C GLN A 231 23.13 2.57 -16.60
N ASN A 232 23.00 3.31 -17.72
CA ASN A 232 21.70 3.74 -18.24
C ASN A 232 20.93 2.66 -19.05
N LYS A 233 21.45 1.43 -19.15
CA LYS A 233 20.76 0.30 -19.79
C LYS A 233 19.89 -0.53 -18.83
N SER A 234 19.88 -0.21 -17.53
CA SER A 234 19.22 -1.01 -16.48
C SER A 234 17.83 -0.53 -16.04
N GLN A 235 17.19 0.39 -16.76
CA GLN A 235 15.81 0.81 -16.48
C GLN A 235 14.95 0.94 -17.75
N LYS A 236 15.18 0.09 -18.75
CA LYS A 236 14.05 -0.28 -19.61
C LYS A 236 13.29 -1.33 -18.82
N GLU A 237 12.05 -1.01 -18.43
CA GLU A 237 11.13 -1.94 -17.77
C GLU A 237 11.07 -3.21 -18.62
N GLU A 238 11.84 -4.21 -18.22
CA GLU A 238 12.11 -5.41 -19.00
C GLU A 238 10.91 -6.32 -18.80
N VAL A 239 9.85 -6.06 -19.56
CA VAL A 239 8.59 -6.80 -19.47
C VAL A 239 8.85 -8.27 -19.83
N LEU A 240 8.25 -9.17 -19.05
CA LEU A 240 8.32 -10.61 -19.26
C LEU A 240 7.69 -10.97 -20.64
N PRO A 241 8.14 -12.03 -21.34
CA PRO A 241 7.50 -12.44 -22.60
C PRO A 241 5.99 -12.67 -22.42
N ASN A 242 5.16 -12.24 -23.37
CA ASN A 242 3.70 -12.31 -23.29
C ASN A 242 3.18 -13.73 -22.99
N GLU A 243 3.81 -14.75 -23.58
CA GLU A 243 3.49 -16.17 -23.36
C GLU A 243 3.64 -16.58 -21.88
N LEU A 244 4.59 -15.99 -21.16
CA LEU A 244 4.81 -16.25 -19.74
C LEU A 244 3.80 -15.47 -18.88
N ILE A 245 3.42 -14.27 -19.30
CA ILE A 245 2.43 -13.41 -18.62
C ILE A 245 1.04 -14.07 -18.63
N GLU A 246 0.68 -14.76 -19.71
CA GLU A 246 -0.60 -15.45 -19.83
C GLU A 246 -0.69 -16.73 -18.97
N ASN A 247 0.42 -17.16 -18.37
CA ASN A 247 0.44 -18.37 -17.56
C ASN A 247 -0.23 -18.19 -16.18
N LYS A 248 -1.26 -19.02 -15.90
CA LYS A 248 -2.03 -18.98 -14.63
C LYS A 248 -1.15 -19.21 -13.39
N LEU A 249 -0.12 -20.06 -13.46
CA LEU A 249 0.78 -20.30 -12.33
C LEU A 249 1.70 -19.11 -12.05
N LEU A 250 2.19 -18.45 -13.10
CA LEU A 250 2.98 -17.23 -12.93
C LEU A 250 2.14 -16.12 -12.32
N GLN A 251 0.91 -15.90 -12.82
CA GLN A 251 0.00 -14.90 -12.27
C GLN A 251 -0.31 -15.18 -10.79
N LYS A 252 -0.52 -16.46 -10.44
CA LYS A 252 -0.70 -16.89 -9.04
C LYS A 252 0.56 -16.66 -8.19
N LEU A 253 1.76 -16.84 -8.75
CA LEU A 253 3.00 -16.54 -8.04
C LEU A 253 3.16 -15.03 -7.81
N TRP A 254 2.85 -14.24 -8.83
CA TRP A 254 2.86 -12.77 -8.76
C TRP A 254 1.89 -12.25 -7.71
N SER A 255 0.67 -12.80 -7.62
CA SER A 255 -0.32 -12.38 -6.63
C SER A 255 0.16 -12.65 -5.20
N LEU A 256 0.79 -13.80 -4.94
CA LEU A 256 1.40 -14.08 -3.63
C LEU A 256 2.55 -13.11 -3.30
N VAL A 257 3.45 -12.84 -4.24
CA VAL A 257 4.57 -11.92 -4.04
C VAL A 257 4.08 -10.49 -3.80
N SER A 258 3.05 -10.06 -4.53
CA SER A 258 2.42 -8.76 -4.37
C SER A 258 1.70 -8.64 -3.02
N LEU A 259 0.93 -9.66 -2.64
CA LEU A 259 0.19 -9.70 -1.38
C LEU A 259 1.10 -9.53 -0.17
N LYS A 260 2.19 -10.30 -0.05
CA LYS A 260 3.13 -10.15 1.08
C LYS A 260 3.82 -8.79 1.10
N SER A 261 4.04 -8.17 -0.06
CA SER A 261 4.65 -6.84 -0.13
C SER A 261 3.67 -5.76 0.32
N ILE A 262 2.41 -5.87 -0.06
CA ILE A 262 1.34 -4.94 0.35
C ILE A 262 1.05 -5.05 1.85
N ILE A 263 1.06 -6.27 2.40
CA ILE A 263 0.94 -6.48 3.85
C ILE A 263 2.08 -5.79 4.62
N SER A 264 3.31 -5.84 4.09
CA SER A 264 4.45 -5.14 4.68
C SER A 264 4.26 -3.63 4.68
N GLU A 265 3.78 -3.07 3.57
CA GLU A 265 3.46 -1.64 3.47
C GLU A 265 2.33 -1.23 4.44
N CYS A 266 1.27 -2.05 4.52
CA CYS A 266 0.17 -1.88 5.49
C CYS A 266 0.70 -1.89 6.93
N THR A 267 1.61 -2.81 7.26
CA THR A 267 2.24 -2.87 8.59
C THR A 267 2.99 -1.58 8.92
N TRP A 268 3.77 -1.05 7.97
CA TRP A 268 4.45 0.23 8.14
C TRP A 268 3.48 1.40 8.37
N PHE A 269 2.36 1.45 7.65
CA PHE A 269 1.33 2.47 7.87
C PHE A 269 0.62 2.32 9.21
N LEU A 270 0.37 1.10 9.67
CA LEU A 270 -0.19 0.88 11.00
C LEU A 270 0.79 1.32 12.11
N LEU A 271 2.06 0.94 12.03
CA LEU A 271 3.07 1.32 13.02
C LEU A 271 3.27 2.83 13.09
N SER A 272 3.43 3.47 11.93
CA SER A 272 3.58 4.93 11.84
C SER A 272 2.31 5.67 12.27
N GLY A 273 1.14 5.17 11.88
CA GLY A 273 -0.14 5.73 12.29
C GLY A 273 -0.38 5.64 13.80
N ILE A 274 -0.04 4.52 14.44
CA ILE A 274 -0.09 4.38 15.91
C ILE A 274 0.80 5.45 16.56
N LEU A 275 2.02 5.63 16.06
CA LEU A 275 2.96 6.63 16.59
C LEU A 275 2.42 8.07 16.43
N VAL A 276 1.93 8.41 15.25
CA VAL A 276 1.32 9.73 14.96
C VAL A 276 0.13 9.98 15.87
N LEU A 277 -0.78 9.01 15.99
CA LEU A 277 -1.97 9.11 16.83
C LEU A 277 -1.60 9.26 18.30
N ALA A 278 -0.62 8.51 18.79
CA ALA A 278 -0.14 8.62 20.18
C ALA A 278 0.45 10.02 20.45
N TYR A 279 1.32 10.51 19.56
CA TYR A 279 1.91 11.84 19.70
C TYR A 279 0.84 12.94 19.66
N SER A 280 -0.05 12.89 18.66
CA SER A 280 -1.14 13.84 18.50
C SER A 280 -2.08 13.83 19.71
N TYR A 281 -2.51 12.65 20.16
CA TYR A 281 -3.43 12.51 21.29
C TYR A 281 -2.85 13.09 22.57
N ASN A 282 -1.59 12.76 22.88
CA ASN A 282 -0.89 13.32 24.03
C ASN A 282 -0.70 14.83 23.92
N GLY A 283 -0.41 15.34 22.73
CA GLY A 283 -0.35 16.78 22.47
C GLY A 283 -1.67 17.50 22.76
N ILE A 284 -2.80 16.94 22.31
CA ILE A 284 -4.13 17.49 22.55
C ILE A 284 -4.50 17.46 24.04
N LEU A 285 -4.16 16.39 24.76
CA LEU A 285 -4.42 16.30 26.20
C LEU A 285 -3.61 17.30 27.02
N ASN A 286 -2.38 17.60 26.60
CA ASN A 286 -1.47 18.53 27.26
C ASN A 286 -1.65 19.99 26.81
N LEU A 287 -2.65 20.28 25.98
CA LEU A 287 -2.88 21.62 25.46
C LEU A 287 -3.27 22.59 26.59
N SER A 288 -2.49 23.65 26.78
CA SER A 288 -2.79 24.69 27.77
C SER A 288 -3.92 25.61 27.28
N CYS A 289 -5.04 25.67 28.00
CA CYS A 289 -6.17 26.51 27.61
C CYS A 289 -5.96 28.02 27.98
N SER A 290 -5.40 28.86 27.10
CA SER A 290 -5.52 30.35 27.14
C SER A 290 -6.70 30.92 26.32
N TYR A 291 -7.72 31.48 26.98
CA TYR A 291 -8.95 31.99 26.34
C TYR A 291 -8.79 33.44 25.87
N THR A 292 -9.35 33.79 24.71
CA THR A 292 -9.46 35.20 24.31
C THR A 292 -10.44 35.94 25.23
N SER A 293 -10.30 37.26 25.35
CA SER A 293 -11.17 38.09 26.19
C SER A 293 -12.67 37.91 25.87
N GLU A 294 -13.01 37.80 24.58
CA GLU A 294 -14.40 37.55 24.14
C GLU A 294 -14.92 36.17 24.54
N GLN A 295 -14.08 35.14 24.43
CA GLN A 295 -14.43 33.78 24.88
C GLN A 295 -14.63 33.71 26.40
N GLN A 296 -13.85 34.48 27.16
CA GLN A 296 -14.02 34.59 28.61
C GLN A 296 -15.35 35.25 28.97
N LYS A 297 -15.73 36.33 28.28
CA LYS A 297 -17.02 37.02 28.47
C LYS A 297 -18.20 36.10 28.19
N GLU A 298 -18.20 35.38 27.07
CA GLU A 298 -19.30 34.47 26.71
C GLU A 298 -19.44 33.33 27.73
N ARG A 299 -18.33 32.84 28.25
CA ARG A 299 -18.34 31.78 29.28
C ARG A 299 -18.81 32.28 30.63
N ASN A 300 -18.45 33.51 31.01
CA ASN A 300 -18.94 34.16 32.24
C ASN A 300 -20.44 34.40 32.15
N LYS A 301 -20.94 34.89 31.01
CA LYS A 301 -22.38 35.05 30.75
C LYS A 301 -23.14 33.72 30.89
N LYS A 302 -22.64 32.64 30.28
CA LYS A 302 -23.25 31.30 30.42
C LYS A 302 -23.21 30.76 31.85
N ARG A 303 -22.22 31.16 32.66
CA ARG A 303 -22.17 30.80 34.09
C ARG A 303 -23.20 31.58 34.89
N GLU A 304 -23.33 32.88 34.65
CA GLU A 304 -24.35 33.74 35.27
C GLU A 304 -25.76 33.24 34.96
N GLU A 305 -26.06 32.89 33.70
CA GLU A 305 -27.35 32.32 33.29
C GLU A 305 -27.66 31.00 34.02
N LYS A 306 -26.67 30.10 34.15
CA LYS A 306 -26.84 28.84 34.89
C LYS A 306 -27.02 29.03 36.39
N ILE A 307 -26.38 30.04 36.97
CA ILE A 307 -26.56 30.37 38.39
C ILE A 307 -27.98 30.90 38.61
N ALA A 308 -28.45 31.82 37.77
CA ALA A 308 -29.81 32.34 37.83
C ALA A 308 -30.88 31.25 37.63
N GLU A 309 -30.65 30.30 36.71
CA GLU A 309 -31.55 29.15 36.51
C GLU A 309 -31.60 28.22 37.74
N ASN A 310 -30.47 28.01 38.41
CA ASN A 310 -30.43 27.19 39.64
C ASN A 310 -31.05 27.89 40.84
N GLU A 311 -30.93 29.22 40.93
CA GLU A 311 -31.56 30.02 41.97
C GLU A 311 -33.09 30.08 41.83
N SER A 312 -33.58 30.21 40.59
CA SER A 312 -35.04 30.19 40.30
C SER A 312 -35.69 28.82 40.55
N LYS A 313 -34.92 27.72 40.54
CA LYS A 313 -35.40 26.36 40.81
C LYS A 313 -35.29 25.93 42.29
N LYS A 314 -34.79 26.77 43.19
CA LYS A 314 -34.71 26.46 44.62
C LYS A 314 -36.14 26.52 45.22
N PRO A 315 -36.69 25.42 45.78
CA PRO A 315 -38.01 25.48 46.41
C PRO A 315 -37.94 26.39 47.65
N LYS A 316 -38.94 27.27 47.78
CA LYS A 316 -39.12 28.10 48.99
C LYS A 316 -39.35 27.17 50.17
N SER A 317 -38.29 26.88 50.93
CA SER A 317 -38.40 26.19 52.21
C SER A 317 -39.06 27.14 53.21
N SER A 318 -40.23 26.71 53.66
CA SER A 318 -41.10 27.18 54.73
C SER A 318 -40.40 27.99 55.81
N THR A 319 -40.83 29.25 55.99
CA THR A 319 -40.67 29.98 57.25
C THR A 319 -41.61 29.35 58.27
N VAL A 320 -41.03 28.90 59.39
CA VAL A 320 -41.73 28.44 60.60
C VAL A 320 -42.49 29.59 61.24
#